data_AF-A0A1Y4RYV8-F1
#
_entry.id   AF-A0A1Y4RYV8-F1
#
_cell.length_a   1.000
_cell.length_b   1.000
_cell.length_c   1.000
_cell.angle_alpha   90.00
_cell.angle_beta   90.00
_cell.angle_gamma   90.00
#
_symmetry.space_group_name_H-M   'P 1'
#
loop_
_entity.id
_entity.type
_entity.pdbx_description
1 polymer ?
#
loop_
_entity_poly.entity_id
_entity_poly.type
_entity_poly.pdbx_seq_one_letter_code
_entity_poly.pdbx_strand_id
1 'polypeptide(L)' 'MENYSVGRLTVNEQNPQARGFYEHMGFRVYRRTDLDEQGNPYPILYMNC' A
#
# COMPACT_ATOMS: atom_id res chain seq x y z
N MET A 1 -18.22 -15.51 -8.54
CA MET A 1 -17.14 -14.51 -8.66
C MET A 1 -16.97 -13.90 -7.29
N GLU A 2 -15.93 -14.31 -6.57
CA GLU A 2 -15.63 -13.74 -5.25
C GLU A 2 -15.18 -12.28 -5.46
N ASN A 3 -16.05 -11.34 -5.08
CA ASN A 3 -15.67 -9.94 -4.97
C ASN A 3 -14.77 -9.83 -3.75
N TYR A 4 -13.46 -9.98 -3.92
CA TYR A 4 -12.50 -9.55 -2.92
C TYR A 4 -12.61 -8.03 -2.84
N SER A 5 -13.49 -7.53 -1.98
CA SER A 5 -13.49 -6.14 -1.54
C SER A 5 -12.19 -5.92 -0.78
N VAL A 6 -11.09 -5.72 -1.51
CA VAL A 6 -9.80 -5.35 -0.96
C VAL A 6 -9.96 -3.95 -0.38
N GLY A 7 -10.40 -3.87 0.87
CA GLY A 7 -10.54 -2.62 1.60
C GLY A 7 -9.21 -2.12 2.19
N ARG A 8 -8.17 -2.95 2.17
CA ARG A 8 -6.83 -2.61 2.65
C ARG A 8 -5.78 -3.30 1.80
N LEU A 9 -4.73 -2.56 1.47
CA LEU A 9 -3.57 -3.07 0.77
C LEU A 9 -2.30 -2.41 1.29
N THR A 10 -1.16 -2.99 0.95
CA THR A 10 0.16 -2.45 1.25
C THR A 10 0.95 -2.27 -0.03
N VAL A 11 1.60 -1.14 -0.19
CA VAL A 11 2.48 -0.83 -1.32
C VAL A 11 3.85 -0.43 -0.79
N ASN A 12 4.92 -0.87 -1.46
CA ASN A 12 6.25 -0.37 -1.14
C ASN A 12 6.37 1.08 -1.62
N GLU A 13 6.79 1.99 -0.75
CA GLU A 13 6.96 3.42 -1.06
C GLU A 13 7.93 3.65 -2.23
N GLN A 14 8.91 2.76 -2.39
CA GLN A 14 9.88 2.80 -3.49
C GLN A 14 9.26 2.44 -4.85
N ASN A 15 7.99 2.02 -4.88
CA ASN A 15 7.23 1.82 -6.11
C ASN A 15 6.24 2.98 -6.33
N PRO A 16 6.72 4.12 -6.90
CA PRO A 16 5.87 5.30 -7.12
C PRO A 16 4.74 5.03 -8.12
N GLN A 17 4.92 4.08 -9.03
CA GLN A 17 3.87 3.71 -10.00
C GLN A 17 2.69 3.04 -9.30
N ALA A 18 2.96 2.07 -8.43
CA ALA A 18 1.93 1.41 -7.65
C ALA A 18 1.21 2.38 -6.71
N ARG A 19 1.96 3.29 -6.07
CA ARG A 19 1.38 4.34 -5.23
C ARG A 19 0.38 5.19 -6.00
N GLY A 20 0.79 5.75 -7.15
CA GLY A 20 -0.09 6.58 -7.98
C GLY A 20 -1.32 5.81 -8.49
N PHE A 21 -1.15 4.54 -8.86
CA PHE A 21 -2.25 3.68 -9.29
C PHE A 21 -3.33 3.53 -8.21
N TYR A 22 -2.94 3.23 -6.97
CA TYR A 22 -3.89 3.07 -5.86
C TYR A 22 -4.46 4.41 -5.38
N GLU A 23 -3.67 5.49 -5.37
CA GLU A 23 -4.17 6.84 -5.09
C GLU A 23 -5.27 7.24 -6.09
N HIS A 24 -5.09 6.94 -7.39
CA HIS A 24 -6.11 7.18 -8.42
C HIS A 24 -7.35 6.29 -8.29
N MET A 25 -7.20 5.08 -7.76
CA MET A 25 -8.34 4.22 -7.42
C MET A 25 -9.13 4.71 -6.19
N GLY A 26 -8.63 5.72 -5.47
CA GLY A 26 -9.28 6.27 -4.28
C GLY A 26 -8.75 5.69 -2.96
N PHE A 27 -7.74 4.83 -2.99
CA PHE A 27 -7.07 4.39 -1.78
C PHE A 27 -6.24 5.52 -1.17
N ARG A 28 -6.22 5.60 0.16
CA ARG A 28 -5.46 6.60 0.92
C ARG A 28 -4.49 5.91 1.86
N VAL A 29 -3.29 6.46 1.97
CA VAL A 29 -2.30 5.99 2.95
C VAL A 29 -2.79 6.35 4.35
N TYR A 30 -2.87 5.37 5.24
CA TYR A 30 -3.20 5.58 6.66
C TYR A 30 -2.06 5.22 7.61
N ARG A 31 -1.06 4.44 7.13
CA ARG A 31 0.11 4.07 7.91
C ARG A 31 1.32 3.89 6.99
N ARG A 32 2.50 4.19 7.53
CA ARG A 32 3.81 3.96 6.91
C ARG A 32 4.71 3.25 7.91
N THR A 33 5.48 2.27 7.46
CA THR A 33 6.58 1.68 8.24
C THR A 33 7.88 1.90 7.48
N ASP A 34 8.98 2.12 8.20
CA ASP A 34 10.29 2.32 7.58
C ASP A 34 10.96 1.00 7.19
N LEU A 35 10.54 -0.10 7.83
CA LEU A 35 11.01 -1.45 7.56
C LEU A 35 9.86 -2.34 7.07
N ASP A 36 10.22 -3.38 6.31
CA ASP A 36 9.30 -4.48 5.98
C ASP A 36 9.17 -5.47 7.15
N GLU A 37 8.35 -6.50 6.97
CA GLU A 37 8.13 -7.56 7.98
C GLU A 37 9.38 -8.41 8.26
N GLN A 38 10.41 -8.31 7.42
CA GLN A 38 11.70 -9.00 7.58
C GLN A 38 12.79 -8.08 8.17
N GLY A 39 12.48 -6.81 8.46
CA GLY A 39 13.43 -5.83 8.98
C GLY A 39 14.33 -5.19 7.92
N ASN A 40 14.04 -5.37 6.63
CA ASN A 40 14.74 -4.71 5.55
C ASN A 40 14.31 -3.23 5.45
N PRO A 41 15.19 -2.33 4.97
CA PRO A 41 14.90 -0.90 4.81
C PRO A 41 14.02 -0.62 3.58
N TYR A 42 12.88 -1.29 3.51
CA TYR A 42 11.87 -1.14 2.47
C TYR A 42 10.62 -0.53 3.09
N PRO A 43 10.40 0.79 2.95
CA PRO A 43 9.26 1.44 3.56
C PRO A 43 7.96 0.92 2.96
N ILE A 44 7.04 0.48 3.80
CA ILE A 44 5.72 -0.03 3.38
C ILE A 44 4.67 1.04 3.71
N LEU A 45 3.85 1.38 2.72
CA LEU A 45 2.66 2.21 2.87
C LEU A 45 1.43 1.31 2.95
N TYR A 46 0.66 1.46 4.00
CA TYR A 46 -0.63 0.81 4.17
C TYR A 46 -1.72 1.75 3.69
N MET A 47 -2.54 1.27 2.77
CA MET A 47 -3.61 2.03 2.14
C MET A 47 -4.97 1.38 2.36
N ASN A 48 -6.03 2.18 2.44
CA ASN A 48 -7.42 1.73 2.52
C ASN A 48 -8.34 2.62 1.66
N CYS A 49 -9.48 2.09 1.24
CA CYS A 49 -10.53 2.83 0.53
C CYS A 49 -11.75 3.07 1.41
#